data_AF-A0A165Q4C5-F1
#
_entry.id   AF-A0A165Q4C5-F1
#
_cell.length_a   1.000
_cell.length_b   1.000
_cell.length_c   1.000
_cell.angle_alpha   90.00
_cell.angle_beta   90.00
_cell.angle_gamma   90.00
#
_symmetry.space_group_name_H-M   'P 1'
#
loop_
_entity.id
_entity.type
_entity.pdbx_description
1 polymer ?
#
loop_
_entity_poly.entity_id
_entity_poly.type
_entity_poly.pdbx_seq_one_letter_code
_entity_poly.pdbx_strand_id
1 'polypeptide(L)'
;MLAAFVRRSGSFLHDLPAHAAASPSFRVRSLSSQPTYPEAANATASPRPVTANWNAEDLAPSRVTRWAYVKEAARQMRGSMKPVEDIWRDRERALTSNMPKPPGPYDGRSAWVHKGDVAQAFSRVAATLKHNAVQRELWFAKRHERRGEKRNRMRSVRHRKRFAHEVRMKVKLVQEIRARGA
;
A
#
# COMPACT_ATOMS: atom_id res chain seq x y z
N MET A 1 50.68 22.09 -30.93
CA MET A 1 50.36 21.26 -32.11
C MET A 1 49.89 19.91 -31.57
N LEU A 2 48.68 19.38 -31.74
CA LEU A 2 47.60 19.54 -32.70
C LEU A 2 46.25 19.37 -31.98
N ALA A 3 45.29 20.23 -32.32
CA ALA A 3 43.88 20.07 -31.97
C ALA A 3 43.19 19.18 -33.02
N ALA A 4 42.35 18.24 -32.60
CA ALA A 4 41.48 17.49 -33.51
C ALA A 4 40.04 17.97 -33.32
N PHE A 5 39.60 18.81 -34.25
CA PHE A 5 38.25 19.31 -34.42
C PHE A 5 37.57 18.38 -35.44
N VAL A 6 36.45 17.74 -35.09
CA VAL A 6 35.61 17.04 -36.08
C VAL A 6 34.25 17.72 -36.13
N ARG A 7 33.97 18.34 -37.28
CA ARG A 7 32.73 19.00 -37.64
C ARG A 7 32.31 18.49 -39.02
N ARG A 8 31.12 17.88 -39.12
CA ARG A 8 30.27 17.82 -40.34
C ARG A 8 28.93 17.17 -39.93
N SER A 9 27.84 17.90 -39.72
CA SER A 9 26.87 18.44 -40.69
C SER A 9 26.31 17.40 -41.68
N GLY A 10 25.04 17.05 -41.50
CA GLY A 10 24.26 16.21 -42.40
C GLY A 10 22.80 16.15 -41.95
N SER A 11 22.02 17.11 -42.44
CA SER A 11 20.58 17.28 -42.30
C SER A 11 19.81 16.20 -43.07
N PHE A 12 18.82 15.58 -42.43
CA PHE A 12 17.72 14.90 -43.12
C PHE A 12 16.39 15.35 -42.49
N LEU A 13 15.69 16.19 -43.27
CA LEU A 13 14.29 16.53 -43.12
C LEU A 13 13.46 15.31 -43.54
N HIS A 14 12.57 14.85 -42.67
CA HIS A 14 11.34 14.19 -43.09
C HIS A 14 10.20 14.69 -42.21
N ASP A 15 9.24 15.29 -42.90
CA ASP A 15 7.95 15.77 -42.40
C ASP A 15 7.15 14.63 -41.75
N LEU A 16 6.56 14.92 -40.59
CA LEU A 16 5.44 14.16 -40.04
C LEU A 16 4.33 15.14 -39.63
N PRO A 17 3.06 14.80 -39.90
CA PRO A 17 1.94 15.73 -39.76
C PRO A 17 1.61 16.05 -38.30
N ALA A 18 1.16 17.29 -38.10
CA ALA A 18 0.71 17.84 -36.84
C ALA A 18 -0.50 17.05 -36.29
N HIS A 19 -0.28 16.33 -35.18
CA HIS A 19 -1.36 15.87 -34.32
C HIS A 19 -1.60 16.87 -33.19
N ALA A 20 -2.88 17.18 -33.03
CA ALA A 20 -3.48 18.15 -32.13
C ALA A 20 -2.91 18.16 -30.70
N ALA A 21 -2.76 19.36 -30.17
CA ALA A 21 -2.39 19.64 -28.78
C ALA A 21 -3.41 19.05 -27.81
N ALA A 22 -3.01 18.01 -27.07
CA ALA A 22 -3.73 17.53 -25.89
C ALA A 22 -3.07 18.11 -24.63
N SER A 23 -3.79 18.98 -23.94
CA SER A 23 -3.41 19.58 -22.66
C SER A 23 -3.09 18.49 -21.61
N PRO A 24 -1.96 18.58 -20.87
CA PRO A 24 -1.72 17.68 -19.75
C PRO A 24 -2.61 18.11 -18.58
N SER A 25 -3.74 17.44 -18.43
CA SER A 25 -4.57 17.52 -17.24
C SER A 25 -3.79 16.94 -16.05
N PHE A 26 -3.37 17.83 -15.15
CA PHE A 26 -2.77 17.44 -13.87
C PHE A 26 -3.82 16.71 -13.02
N ARG A 27 -3.80 15.37 -13.05
CA ARG A 27 -4.49 14.57 -12.04
C ARG A 27 -3.67 14.60 -10.75
N VAL A 28 -4.18 15.29 -9.74
CA VAL A 28 -3.76 15.13 -8.34
C VAL A 28 -4.05 13.67 -7.96
N ARG A 29 -3.01 12.85 -7.85
CA ARG A 29 -3.13 11.50 -7.29
C ARG A 29 -3.29 11.66 -5.77
N SER A 30 -4.54 11.75 -5.33
CA SER A 30 -4.94 11.49 -3.95
C SER A 30 -4.48 10.07 -3.59
N LEU A 31 -3.49 9.96 -2.70
CA LEU A 31 -3.13 8.71 -2.05
C LEU A 31 -4.14 8.44 -0.93
N SER A 32 -5.38 8.14 -1.32
CA SER A 32 -6.34 7.44 -0.49
C SER A 32 -6.41 6.01 -1.02
N SER A 33 -5.46 5.18 -0.61
CA SER A 33 -5.53 3.74 -0.85
C SER A 33 -6.53 3.14 0.13
N GLN A 34 -7.81 3.33 -0.13
CA GLN A 34 -8.84 2.45 0.41
C GLN A 34 -8.76 1.14 -0.40
N PRO A 35 -8.72 -0.04 0.25
CA PRO A 35 -8.72 -1.30 -0.47
C PRO A 35 -10.03 -1.44 -1.26
N THR A 36 -9.90 -1.60 -2.57
CA THR A 36 -11.01 -1.98 -3.46
C THR A 36 -11.43 -3.40 -3.14
N TYR A 37 -12.53 -3.55 -2.43
CA TYR A 37 -13.25 -4.82 -2.31
C TYR A 37 -13.92 -5.14 -3.66
N PRO A 38 -14.03 -6.41 -4.07
CA PRO A 38 -14.80 -6.78 -5.25
C PRO A 38 -16.26 -6.36 -5.04
N GLU A 39 -16.77 -5.63 -6.03
CA GLU A 39 -18.14 -5.16 -6.13
C GLU A 39 -19.09 -6.36 -6.13
N ALA A 40 -19.71 -6.64 -4.98
CA ALA A 40 -20.76 -7.64 -4.86
C ALA A 40 -21.97 -7.13 -5.64
N ALA A 41 -22.24 -7.78 -6.78
CA ALA A 41 -23.41 -7.53 -7.60
C ALA A 41 -24.69 -7.58 -6.73
N ASN A 42 -25.46 -6.49 -6.78
CA ASN A 42 -26.87 -6.38 -6.47
C ASN A 42 -27.47 -7.44 -5.53
N ALA A 43 -27.44 -7.14 -4.24
CA ALA A 43 -28.52 -7.54 -3.34
C ALA A 43 -29.14 -6.26 -2.77
N THR A 44 -30.13 -5.71 -3.46
CA THR A 44 -31.11 -4.80 -2.86
C THR A 44 -31.96 -5.62 -1.89
N ALA A 45 -31.36 -6.05 -0.80
CA ALA A 45 -32.03 -6.57 0.37
C ALA A 45 -31.55 -5.68 1.50
N SER A 46 -32.35 -4.66 1.85
CA SER A 46 -32.21 -4.00 3.15
C SER A 46 -31.97 -5.09 4.21
N PRO A 47 -30.96 -4.95 5.08
CA PRO A 47 -30.85 -5.87 6.20
C PRO A 47 -32.17 -5.76 6.95
N ARG A 48 -32.99 -6.81 6.85
CA ARG A 48 -34.20 -6.91 7.66
C ARG A 48 -33.70 -6.69 9.08
N PRO A 49 -34.21 -5.67 9.81
CA PRO A 49 -33.87 -5.58 11.22
C PRO A 49 -34.31 -6.91 11.80
N VAL A 50 -33.35 -7.69 12.32
CA VAL A 50 -33.68 -8.80 13.20
C VAL A 50 -34.21 -8.10 14.44
N THR A 51 -35.48 -7.71 14.41
CA THR A 51 -36.21 -7.41 15.61
C THR A 51 -36.22 -8.74 16.33
N ALA A 52 -35.32 -8.89 17.29
CA ALA A 52 -35.43 -9.96 18.26
C ALA A 52 -36.74 -9.68 18.98
N ASN A 53 -37.81 -10.28 18.46
CA ASN A 53 -39.14 -10.14 19.00
C ASN A 53 -39.16 -10.92 20.32
N TRP A 54 -38.71 -10.26 21.39
CA TRP A 54 -38.79 -10.78 22.74
C TRP A 54 -40.21 -10.55 23.27
N ASN A 55 -41.22 -11.06 22.56
CA ASN A 55 -42.57 -11.12 23.10
C ASN A 55 -42.55 -12.04 24.32
N ALA A 56 -42.85 -11.46 25.48
CA ALA A 56 -42.89 -12.16 26.75
C ALA A 56 -44.04 -13.19 26.83
N GLU A 57 -44.98 -13.14 25.89
CA GLU A 57 -46.19 -13.98 25.88
C GLU A 57 -45.97 -15.37 25.25
N ASP A 58 -44.88 -15.59 24.52
CA ASP A 58 -44.49 -16.94 24.06
C ASP A 58 -43.70 -17.72 25.12
N LEU A 59 -43.56 -17.19 26.33
CA LEU A 59 -42.89 -17.83 27.47
C LEU A 59 -43.88 -18.45 28.47
N ALA A 60 -44.50 -19.56 28.08
CA ALA A 60 -44.85 -20.60 29.04
C ALA A 60 -44.47 -21.96 28.44
N PRO A 61 -43.42 -22.58 28.98
CA PRO A 61 -43.60 -23.20 30.28
C PRO A 61 -42.64 -22.60 31.32
N SER A 62 -42.87 -22.91 32.58
CA SER A 62 -42.19 -22.37 33.76
C SER A 62 -40.69 -22.10 33.57
N ARG A 63 -40.11 -21.12 34.29
CA ARG A 63 -38.67 -20.80 34.30
C ARG A 63 -37.73 -22.02 34.42
N VAL A 64 -38.24 -23.15 34.94
CA VAL A 64 -37.57 -24.46 35.06
C VAL A 64 -37.48 -25.22 33.72
N THR A 65 -38.40 -25.01 32.79
CA THR A 65 -38.50 -25.71 31.50
C THR A 65 -37.70 -25.09 30.35
N ARG A 66 -37.42 -23.79 30.34
CA ARG A 66 -36.55 -23.19 29.29
C ARG A 66 -35.14 -23.78 29.35
N TRP A 67 -34.58 -23.89 30.55
CA TRP A 67 -33.28 -24.52 30.76
C TRP A 67 -33.32 -26.03 30.55
N ALA A 68 -34.45 -26.69 30.81
CA ALA A 68 -34.64 -28.10 30.48
C ALA A 68 -34.64 -28.30 28.96
N TYR A 69 -35.36 -27.47 28.21
CA TYR A 69 -35.38 -27.48 26.74
C TYR A 69 -34.00 -27.21 26.14
N VAL A 70 -33.27 -26.20 26.64
CA VAL A 70 -31.89 -25.94 26.20
C VAL A 70 -30.96 -27.11 26.53
N LYS A 71 -31.12 -27.76 27.69
CA LYS A 71 -30.34 -28.95 28.07
C LYS A 71 -30.67 -30.16 27.19
N GLU A 72 -31.93 -30.35 26.84
CA GLU A 72 -32.39 -31.44 25.99
C GLU A 72 -31.98 -31.23 24.53
N ALA A 73 -32.12 -30.00 24.02
CA ALA A 73 -31.59 -29.59 22.72
C ALA A 73 -30.06 -29.74 22.67
N ALA A 74 -29.35 -29.36 23.74
CA ALA A 74 -27.91 -29.57 23.85
C ALA A 74 -27.53 -31.06 23.92
N ARG A 75 -28.34 -31.92 24.55
CA ARG A 75 -28.14 -33.39 24.53
C ARG A 75 -28.37 -33.97 23.13
N GLN A 76 -29.45 -33.59 22.47
CA GLN A 76 -29.73 -33.99 21.08
C GLN A 76 -28.63 -33.52 20.12
N MET A 77 -28.13 -32.29 20.28
CA MET A 77 -27.02 -31.76 19.48
C MET A 77 -25.66 -32.38 19.84
N ARG A 78 -25.48 -32.91 21.05
CA ARG A 78 -24.21 -33.52 21.50
C ARG A 78 -23.84 -34.78 20.70
N GLY A 79 -24.83 -35.46 20.10
CA GLY A 79 -24.59 -36.61 19.21
C GLY A 79 -24.20 -36.22 17.78
N SER A 80 -24.40 -34.96 17.38
CA SER A 80 -24.18 -34.45 16.02
C SER A 80 -23.00 -33.47 15.93
N MET A 81 -22.59 -32.87 17.05
CA MET A 81 -21.45 -31.98 17.10
C MET A 81 -20.13 -32.74 17.13
N LYS A 82 -19.21 -32.36 16.25
CA LYS A 82 -17.79 -32.69 16.38
C LYS A 82 -17.31 -32.34 17.80
N PRO A 83 -16.34 -33.08 18.37
CA PRO A 83 -15.77 -32.70 19.65
C PRO A 83 -15.26 -31.26 19.55
N VAL A 84 -15.38 -30.51 20.64
CA VAL A 84 -15.04 -29.08 20.68
C VAL A 84 -13.66 -28.84 20.08
N GLU A 85 -12.70 -29.69 20.42
CA GLU A 85 -11.34 -29.66 19.90
C GLU A 85 -11.26 -29.68 18.36
N ASP A 86 -12.09 -30.49 17.70
CA ASP A 86 -12.12 -30.56 16.23
C ASP A 86 -12.79 -29.33 15.60
N ILE A 87 -13.78 -28.73 16.27
CA ILE A 87 -14.37 -27.46 15.82
C ILE A 87 -13.32 -26.35 15.86
N TRP A 88 -12.53 -26.29 16.94
CA TRP A 88 -11.46 -25.31 17.07
C TRP A 88 -10.33 -25.56 16.09
N ARG A 89 -9.92 -26.81 15.88
CA ARG A 89 -8.92 -27.19 14.86
C ARG A 89 -9.36 -26.83 13.45
N ASP A 90 -10.62 -27.12 13.08
CA ASP A 90 -11.17 -26.80 11.76
C ASP A 90 -11.21 -25.28 11.55
N ARG A 91 -11.59 -24.54 12.59
CA ARG A 91 -11.62 -23.08 12.59
C ARG A 91 -10.22 -22.47 12.51
N GLU A 92 -9.26 -23.00 13.25
CA GLU A 92 -7.86 -22.58 13.19
C GLU A 92 -7.27 -22.84 11.81
N ARG A 93 -7.49 -24.02 11.22
CA ARG A 93 -7.05 -24.30 9.85
C ARG A 93 -7.64 -23.31 8.85
N ALA A 94 -8.94 -23.03 8.94
CA ALA A 94 -9.61 -22.11 8.02
C ALA A 94 -9.14 -20.64 8.16
N LEU A 95 -8.87 -20.19 9.39
CA LEU A 95 -8.45 -18.82 9.67
C LEU A 95 -6.95 -18.61 9.44
N THR A 96 -6.11 -19.53 9.91
CA THR A 96 -4.64 -19.40 9.87
C THR A 96 -4.09 -19.63 8.46
N SER A 97 -4.70 -20.50 7.66
CA SER A 97 -4.27 -20.74 6.27
C SER A 97 -4.41 -19.51 5.36
N ASN A 98 -5.39 -18.66 5.63
CA ASN A 98 -5.70 -17.47 4.82
C ASN A 98 -5.10 -16.17 5.41
N MET A 99 -4.40 -16.25 6.55
CA MET A 99 -3.86 -15.07 7.20
C MET A 99 -2.52 -14.68 6.54
N PRO A 100 -2.33 -13.40 6.16
CA PRO A 100 -1.03 -12.96 5.67
C PRO A 100 0.01 -13.13 6.77
N LYS A 101 1.22 -13.57 6.39
CA LYS A 101 2.34 -13.70 7.32
C LYS A 101 2.55 -12.36 8.04
N PRO A 102 2.69 -12.34 9.38
CA PRO A 102 2.94 -11.10 10.10
C PRO A 102 4.21 -10.43 9.54
N PRO A 103 4.20 -9.09 9.40
CA PRO A 103 5.32 -8.38 8.80
C PRO A 103 6.58 -8.59 9.62
N GLY A 104 7.54 -9.27 9.03
CA GLY A 104 8.85 -9.50 9.62
C GLY A 104 9.80 -8.33 9.35
N PRO A 105 11.00 -8.30 9.97
CA PRO A 105 11.99 -7.27 9.65
C PRO A 105 12.36 -7.26 8.16
N TYR A 106 12.42 -8.41 7.50
CA TYR A 106 12.76 -8.49 6.08
C TYR A 106 11.62 -8.10 5.13
N ASP A 107 10.43 -7.88 5.68
CA ASP A 107 9.28 -7.47 4.90
C ASP A 107 9.51 -6.08 4.28
N GLY A 108 9.17 -5.92 3.00
CA GLY A 108 9.50 -4.72 2.22
C GLY A 108 11.00 -4.49 1.94
N ARG A 109 11.89 -5.45 2.29
CA ARG A 109 13.34 -5.42 1.98
C ARG A 109 13.80 -6.62 1.16
N SER A 110 12.87 -7.49 0.77
CA SER A 110 13.07 -8.61 -0.14
C SER A 110 12.60 -8.25 -1.56
N ALA A 111 13.16 -8.93 -2.56
CA ALA A 111 12.64 -8.91 -3.93
C ALA A 111 12.70 -10.32 -4.50
N TRP A 112 11.66 -10.69 -5.26
CA TRP A 112 11.60 -11.96 -5.96
C TRP A 112 12.56 -11.96 -7.15
N VAL A 113 13.29 -13.06 -7.31
CA VAL A 113 14.13 -13.31 -8.49
C VAL A 113 13.23 -13.90 -9.58
N HIS A 114 13.08 -13.18 -10.70
CA HIS A 114 12.31 -13.66 -11.84
C HIS A 114 13.26 -14.24 -12.88
N LYS A 115 12.96 -15.45 -13.37
CA LYS A 115 13.69 -16.11 -14.47
C LYS A 115 15.22 -16.23 -14.22
N GLY A 116 15.63 -16.37 -12.96
CA GLY A 116 17.05 -16.47 -12.60
C GLY A 116 17.85 -15.16 -12.72
N ASP A 117 17.21 -14.03 -13.06
CA ASP A 117 17.90 -12.74 -13.15
C ASP A 117 18.12 -12.13 -11.77
N VAL A 118 19.24 -12.52 -11.16
CA VAL A 118 19.67 -12.03 -9.84
C VAL A 118 20.10 -10.56 -9.89
N ALA A 119 20.68 -10.11 -11.02
CA ALA A 119 21.20 -8.74 -11.15
C ALA A 119 20.06 -7.70 -11.09
N GLN A 120 18.95 -7.95 -11.78
CA GLN A 120 17.77 -7.09 -11.69
C GLN A 120 17.13 -7.16 -10.31
N ALA A 121 17.02 -8.34 -9.72
CA ALA A 121 16.48 -8.48 -8.37
C ALA A 121 17.30 -7.67 -7.35
N PHE A 122 18.63 -7.72 -7.44
CA PHE A 122 19.51 -6.93 -6.59
C PHE A 122 19.33 -5.41 -6.80
N SER A 123 19.19 -4.97 -8.05
CA SER A 123 18.95 -3.57 -8.38
C SER A 123 17.62 -3.06 -7.82
N ARG A 124 16.57 -3.90 -7.83
CA ARG A 124 15.28 -3.58 -7.18
C ARG A 124 15.44 -3.44 -5.68
N VAL A 125 16.10 -4.38 -5.01
CA VAL A 125 16.38 -4.28 -3.56
C VAL A 125 17.18 -3.00 -3.26
N ALA A 126 18.23 -2.71 -4.02
CA ALA A 126 19.04 -1.51 -3.84
C ALA A 126 18.22 -0.22 -3.99
N ALA A 127 17.33 -0.15 -4.99
CA ALA A 127 16.42 0.98 -5.18
C ALA A 127 15.44 1.13 -4.00
N THR A 128 14.85 0.02 -3.53
CA THR A 128 13.96 0.01 -2.36
C THR A 128 14.66 0.51 -1.10
N LEU A 129 15.88 0.01 -0.82
CA LEU A 129 16.68 0.46 0.33
C LEU A 129 17.06 1.95 0.24
N LYS A 130 17.31 2.46 -0.97
CA LYS A 130 17.59 3.87 -1.22
C LYS A 130 16.35 4.74 -1.01
N HIS A 131 15.18 4.30 -1.50
CA HIS A 131 13.91 5.02 -1.33
C HIS A 131 13.53 5.12 0.15
N ASN A 132 13.65 4.02 0.89
CA ASN A 132 13.40 3.96 2.32
C ASN A 132 14.51 4.60 3.16
N ALA A 133 15.56 5.12 2.52
CA ALA A 133 16.71 5.78 3.14
C ALA A 133 17.45 4.96 4.21
N VAL A 134 17.38 3.62 4.13
CA VAL A 134 17.97 2.68 5.12
C VAL A 134 19.48 2.87 5.22
N GLN A 135 20.17 2.97 4.08
CA GLN A 135 21.63 3.16 4.06
C GLN A 135 22.05 4.48 4.73
N ARG A 136 21.29 5.55 4.48
CA ARG A 136 21.55 6.87 5.06
C ARG A 136 21.34 6.85 6.58
N GLU A 137 20.27 6.20 7.03
CA GLU A 137 20.00 6.03 8.46
C GLU A 137 21.07 5.19 9.14
N LEU A 138 21.49 4.08 8.52
CA LEU A 138 22.58 3.25 9.02
C LEU A 138 23.85 4.08 9.20
N TRP A 139 24.18 4.95 8.24
CA TRP A 139 25.34 5.85 8.36
C TRP A 139 25.24 6.83 9.52
N PHE A 140 24.07 7.45 9.74
CA PHE A 140 23.84 8.32 10.89
C PHE A 140 23.79 7.57 12.22
N ALA A 141 23.39 6.29 12.21
CA ALA A 141 23.32 5.46 13.40
C ALA A 141 24.70 4.91 13.83
N LYS A 142 25.72 4.92 12.95
CA LYS A 142 27.08 4.45 13.28
C LYS A 142 27.68 5.16 14.50
N ARG A 143 27.31 6.42 14.75
CA ARG A 143 27.78 7.22 15.87
C ARG A 143 26.62 8.02 16.46
N HIS A 144 26.67 8.28 17.76
CA HIS A 144 25.68 9.14 18.40
C HIS A 144 25.83 10.59 17.90
N GLU A 145 24.78 11.12 17.28
CA GLU A 145 24.63 12.54 16.94
C GLU A 145 23.93 13.26 18.10
N ARG A 146 24.55 14.33 18.63
CA ARG A 146 23.95 15.14 19.71
C ARG A 146 22.60 15.72 19.27
N ARG A 147 21.64 15.84 20.20
CA ARG A 147 20.27 16.30 19.88
C ARG A 147 20.23 17.67 19.18
N GLY A 148 21.06 18.62 19.61
CA GLY A 148 21.15 19.96 19.00
C GLY A 148 21.65 19.92 17.56
N GLU A 149 22.73 19.18 17.32
CA GLU A 149 23.30 18.96 15.99
C GLU A 149 22.30 18.29 15.05
N LYS A 150 21.59 17.25 15.53
CA LYS A 150 20.52 16.59 14.78
C LYS A 150 19.40 17.57 14.37
N ARG A 151 18.99 18.48 15.26
CA ARG A 151 17.98 19.51 14.95
C ARG A 151 18.49 20.49 13.90
N ASN A 152 19.73 20.97 14.04
CA ASN A 152 20.35 21.88 13.08
C ASN A 152 20.49 21.23 11.70
N ARG A 153 20.99 19.99 11.65
CA ARG A 153 21.05 19.19 10.41
C ARG A 153 19.68 19.05 9.76
N MET A 154 18.65 18.66 10.53
CA MET A 154 17.28 18.51 10.02
C MET A 154 16.71 19.82 9.48
N ARG A 155 16.98 20.96 10.13
CA ARG A 155 16.59 22.30 9.66
C ARG A 155 17.28 22.62 8.33
N SER A 156 18.60 22.44 8.25
CA SER A 156 19.38 22.70 7.03
C SER A 156 18.99 21.78 5.88
N VAL A 157 18.68 20.51 6.15
CA VAL A 157 18.16 19.57 5.14
C VAL A 157 16.79 20.01 4.64
N ARG A 158 15.86 20.39 5.53
CA ARG A 158 14.54 20.90 5.13
C ARG A 158 14.66 22.16 4.27
N HIS A 159 15.51 23.10 4.66
CA HIS A 159 15.77 24.33 3.89
C HIS A 159 16.26 24.01 2.48
N ARG A 160 17.33 23.20 2.34
CA ARG A 160 17.87 22.81 1.04
C ARG A 160 16.84 22.11 0.15
N LYS A 161 15.98 21.27 0.73
CA LYS A 161 14.90 20.61 -0.02
C LYS A 161 13.86 21.60 -0.55
N ARG A 162 13.42 22.55 0.28
CA ARG A 162 12.45 23.59 -0.11
C ARG A 162 13.04 24.50 -1.18
N PHE A 163 14.25 25.00 -0.95
CA PHE A 163 14.97 25.84 -1.92
C PHE A 163 15.14 25.14 -3.27
N ALA A 164 15.60 23.89 -3.29
CA ALA A 164 15.75 23.14 -4.54
C ALA A 164 14.42 22.88 -5.25
N HIS A 165 13.32 22.73 -4.51
CA HIS A 165 11.99 22.60 -5.09
C HIS A 165 11.54 23.91 -5.73
N GLU A 166 11.66 25.03 -5.03
CA GLU A 166 11.32 26.37 -5.55
C GLU A 166 12.14 26.71 -6.79
N VAL A 167 13.45 26.47 -6.78
CA VAL A 167 14.32 26.66 -7.94
C VAL A 167 13.85 25.81 -9.12
N ARG A 168 13.53 24.52 -8.90
CA ARG A 168 13.01 23.64 -9.95
C ARG A 168 11.70 24.16 -10.55
N MET A 169 10.79 24.69 -9.74
CA MET A 169 9.53 25.28 -10.22
C MET A 169 9.77 26.54 -11.06
N LYS A 170 10.66 27.43 -10.62
CA LYS A 170 11.02 28.62 -11.38
C LYS A 170 11.71 28.27 -12.71
N VAL A 171 12.65 27.32 -12.70
CA VAL A 171 13.33 26.86 -13.93
C VAL A 171 12.33 26.23 -14.90
N LYS A 172 11.39 25.41 -14.39
CA LYS A 172 10.34 24.82 -15.21
C LYS A 172 9.48 25.89 -15.88
N LEU A 173 9.10 26.93 -15.15
CA LEU A 173 8.35 28.07 -15.72
C LEU A 173 9.13 28.77 -16.83
N VAL A 174 10.43 29.04 -16.63
CA VAL A 174 11.28 29.65 -17.66
C VAL A 174 11.37 28.76 -18.90
N GLN A 175 11.51 27.44 -18.73
CA GLN A 175 11.50 26.49 -19.85
C GLN A 175 10.16 26.51 -20.60
N GLU A 176 9.04 26.61 -19.89
CA GLU A 176 7.70 26.71 -20.49
C GLU A 176 7.53 28.03 -21.28
N ILE A 177 8.01 29.16 -20.76
CA ILE A 177 7.99 30.46 -21.46
C ILE A 177 8.84 30.39 -22.74
N ARG A 178 10.06 29.85 -22.63
CA ARG A 178 10.96 29.67 -23.77
C ARG A 178 10.36 28.73 -24.83
N ALA A 179 9.70 27.65 -24.41
CA ALA A 179 9.03 26.71 -25.33
C ALA A 179 7.86 27.37 -26.08
N ARG A 180 7.25 28.41 -25.50
CA ARG A 180 6.19 29.21 -26.15
C ARG A 180 6.73 30.27 -27.12
N GLY A 181 8.04 30.50 -27.16
CA GLY A 181 8.68 31.39 -28.14
C GLY A 181 8.78 32.86 -27.74
N ALA A 182 8.79 33.17 -26.44
CA ALA A 182 9.21 34.48 -25.92
C ALA A 182 10.72 34.56 -25.70
#